data_AF-A0A392RB09-F1
#
_entry.id   AF-A0A392RB09-F1
#
_cell.length_a   1.000
_cell.length_b   1.000
_cell.length_c   1.000
_cell.angle_alpha   90.00
_cell.angle_beta   90.00
_cell.angle_gamma   90.00
#
_symmetry.space_group_name_H-M   'P 1'
#
loop_
_entity.id
_entity.type
_entity.pdbx_description
1 polymer ?
#
loop_
_entity_poly.entity_id
_entity_poly.type
_entity_poly.pdbx_seq_one_letter_code
_entity_poly.pdbx_strand_id
1 'polypeptide(L)' 'ATNIRCMRIDDCRCLSDKAFSEAVRNLPKLEKVSISLCNSYLSKDSLEALGRSCPLLKSLLCVGSRL' A
#
# COMPACT_ATOMS: atom_id res chain seq x y z
N ALA A 1 -11.20 14.98 5.98
CA ALA A 1 -10.64 14.31 4.78
C ALA A 1 -9.14 14.15 4.97
N THR A 2 -8.59 12.95 4.76
CA THR A 2 -7.13 12.72 4.86
C THR A 2 -6.44 13.39 3.66
N ASN A 3 -5.25 13.97 3.86
CA ASN A 3 -4.48 14.62 2.80
C ASN A 3 -3.12 13.95 2.58
N ILE A 4 -3.05 12.65 2.88
CA ILE A 4 -1.83 11.86 2.75
C ILE A 4 -1.56 11.63 1.27
N ARG A 5 -0.36 12.00 0.83
CA ARG A 5 0.13 11.80 -0.54
C ARG A 5 1.20 10.72 -0.65
N CYS A 6 1.86 10.40 0.46
CA CYS A 6 2.92 9.41 0.51
C CYS A 6 2.68 8.47 1.69
N MET A 7 2.69 7.16 1.45
CA MET A 7 2.60 6.13 2.48
C MET A 7 3.81 5.20 2.36
N ARG A 8 4.46 4.93 3.48
CA ARG A 8 5.56 3.97 3.58
C ARG A 8 5.22 2.94 4.65
N ILE A 9 5.41 1.66 4.29
CA ILE A 9 5.26 0.53 5.18
C ILE A 9 6.55 -0.29 5.10
N ASP A 10 7.14 -0.58 6.25
CA ASP A 10 8.44 -1.24 6.37
C ASP A 10 8.39 -2.29 7.49
N ASP A 11 8.85 -3.52 7.20
CA ASP A 11 8.85 -4.72 8.09
C ASP A 11 7.60 -4.84 9.00
N CYS A 12 6.43 -4.57 8.43
CA CYS A 12 5.17 -4.62 9.16
C CYS A 12 4.59 -6.04 9.12
N ARG A 13 5.07 -6.90 10.02
CA ARG A 13 4.70 -8.34 10.07
C ARG A 13 3.26 -8.62 10.48
N CYS A 14 2.57 -7.62 11.03
CA CYS A 14 1.15 -7.69 11.39
C CYS A 14 0.23 -7.08 10.33
N LEU A 15 0.77 -6.64 9.19
CA LEU A 15 -0.04 -6.11 8.10
C LEU A 15 -0.87 -7.24 7.48
N SER A 16 -2.19 -7.04 7.42
CA SER A 16 -3.09 -7.94 6.71
C SER A 16 -3.65 -7.25 5.48
N ASP A 17 -4.06 -8.06 4.49
CA ASP A 17 -4.75 -7.59 3.29
C ASP A 17 -5.96 -6.69 3.61
N LYS A 18 -6.74 -7.10 4.61
CA LYS A 18 -7.92 -6.35 5.05
C LYS A 18 -7.54 -4.98 5.57
N ALA A 19 -6.59 -4.90 6.50
CA ALA A 19 -6.15 -3.64 7.09
C ALA A 19 -5.57 -2.70 6.04
N PHE A 20 -4.75 -3.22 5.12
CA PHE A 20 -4.18 -2.43 4.03
C PHE A 20 -5.26 -1.90 3.09
N SER A 21 -6.20 -2.76 2.68
CA SER A 21 -7.30 -2.40 1.78
C SER A 21 -8.23 -1.35 2.39
N GLU A 22 -8.56 -1.45 3.67
CA GLU A 22 -9.36 -0.46 4.38
C GLU A 22 -8.63 0.88 4.51
N ALA A 23 -7.31 0.84 4.75
CA ALA A 23 -6.50 2.05 4.80
C ALA A 23 -6.53 2.80 3.45
N VAL A 24 -6.17 2.15 2.35
CA VAL A 24 -6.06 2.81 1.03
C VAL A 24 -7.39 3.36 0.50
N ARG A 25 -8.53 2.76 0.88
CA ARG A 25 -9.88 3.29 0.59
C ARG A 25 -10.13 4.69 1.16
N ASN A 26 -9.44 5.03 2.25
CA ASN A 26 -9.55 6.33 2.90
C ASN A 26 -8.49 7.33 2.45
N LEU A 27 -7.64 6.95 1.48
CA LEU A 27 -6.51 7.76 0.97
C LEU A 27 -6.64 8.06 -0.54
N PRO A 28 -7.71 8.71 -1.01
CA PRO A 28 -7.92 8.96 -2.45
C PRO A 28 -6.88 9.90 -3.07
N LYS A 29 -6.13 10.64 -2.25
CA LYS A 29 -5.06 11.57 -2.67
C LYS A 29 -3.67 10.96 -2.66
N LEU A 30 -3.55 9.66 -2.45
CA LEU A 30 -2.26 8.99 -2.38
C LEU A 30 -1.58 8.98 -3.74
N GLU A 31 -0.33 9.45 -3.78
CA GLU A 31 0.48 9.57 -4.99
C GLU A 31 1.65 8.58 -4.99
N LYS A 32 2.16 8.23 -3.81
CA LYS A 32 3.33 7.34 -3.67
C LYS A 32 3.10 6.32 -2.57
N VAL A 33 3.38 5.06 -2.88
CA VAL A 33 3.39 3.95 -1.92
C VAL A 33 4.73 3.23 -1.97
N SER A 34 5.34 3.02 -0.82
CA SER A 34 6.55 2.21 -0.65
C SER A 34 6.27 1.10 0.34
N ILE A 35 6.44 -0.14 -0.08
CA ILE A 35 6.26 -1.35 0.72
C ILE A 35 7.57 -2.11 0.71
N SER A 36 8.18 -2.27 1.88
CA SER A 36 9.46 -2.94 2.06
C SER A 36 9.29 -4.10 3.02
N LEU A 37 9.82 -5.28 2.67
CA LEU A 37 9.78 -6.48 3.51
C LEU A 37 8.37 -6.93 3.92
N CYS A 38 7.33 -6.47 3.22
CA CYS A 38 5.94 -6.87 3.45
C CYS A 38 5.26 -7.52 2.24
N ASN A 39 6.01 -7.78 1.18
CA ASN A 39 5.52 -8.32 -0.09
C ASN A 39 4.93 -9.73 0.04
N SER A 40 5.29 -10.50 1.07
CA SER A 40 4.66 -11.80 1.38
C SER A 40 3.30 -11.68 2.09
N TYR A 41 2.94 -10.51 2.62
CA TYR A 41 1.73 -10.30 3.41
C TYR A 41 0.59 -9.61 2.65
N LEU A 42 0.89 -9.09 1.45
CA LEU A 42 -0.10 -8.44 0.59
C LEU A 42 -0.36 -9.28 -0.65
N SER A 43 -1.62 -9.65 -0.84
CA SER A 43 -2.10 -10.37 -2.01
C SER A 43 -2.39 -9.42 -3.17
N LYS A 44 -2.71 -10.03 -4.32
CA LYS A 44 -3.19 -9.31 -5.51
C LYS A 44 -4.40 -8.43 -5.20
N ASP A 45 -5.32 -8.89 -4.36
CA ASP A 45 -6.55 -8.18 -4.01
C ASP A 45 -6.25 -6.86 -3.31
N SER A 46 -5.24 -6.82 -2.44
CA SER A 46 -4.76 -5.60 -1.79
C SER A 46 -4.21 -4.59 -2.79
N LEU A 47 -3.48 -5.04 -3.79
CA LEU A 47 -2.94 -4.18 -4.84
C LEU A 47 -4.05 -3.67 -5.78
N GLU A 48 -5.06 -4.50 -6.06
CA GLU A 48 -6.26 -4.05 -6.80
C GLU A 48 -7.04 -3.00 -6.00
N ALA A 49 -7.23 -3.20 -4.70
CA ALA A 49 -7.87 -2.22 -3.83
C ALA A 49 -7.13 -0.87 -3.83
N LEU A 50 -5.79 -0.90 -3.76
CA LEU A 50 -4.94 0.28 -3.90
C LEU A 50 -5.15 0.98 -5.25
N GLY A 51 -5.07 0.24 -6.36
CA GLY A 51 -5.23 0.81 -7.69
C GLY A 51 -6.61 1.43 -7.94
N ARG A 52 -7.67 0.81 -7.40
CA ARG A 52 -9.04 1.33 -7.52
C ARG A 52 -9.32 2.53 -6.60
N SER A 53 -8.72 2.56 -5.40
CA SER A 53 -9.03 3.57 -4.38
C SER A 53 -8.18 4.83 -4.49
N CYS A 54 -6.99 4.73 -5.07
CA CYS A 54 -6.02 5.81 -5.16
C CYS A 54 -5.79 6.21 -6.64
N PRO A 55 -6.73 6.94 -7.28
CA PRO A 55 -6.64 7.28 -8.70
C PRO A 55 -5.47 8.23 -9.04
N LEU A 56 -4.88 8.86 -8.02
CA LEU A 56 -3.73 9.76 -8.17
C LEU A 56 -2.39 9.04 -7.94
N LEU A 57 -2.38 7.72 -7.79
CA LEU A 57 -1.17 6.95 -7.53
C LEU A 57 -0.22 7.02 -8.74
N LYS A 58 0.98 7.56 -8.51
CA LYS A 58 2.04 7.75 -9.52
C LYS A 58 3.18 6.75 -9.38
N SER A 59 3.41 6.25 -8.16
CA SER A 59 4.53 5.36 -7.87
C SER A 59 4.16 4.32 -6.82
N LEU A 60 4.42 3.06 -7.16
CA LEU A 60 4.37 1.92 -6.25
C LEU A 60 5.75 1.27 -6.23
N LEU A 61 6.43 1.33 -5.09
CA LEU A 61 7.72 0.71 -4.87
C LEU A 61 7.53 -0.49 -3.96
N CYS A 62 7.88 -1.68 -4.45
CA CYS A 62 7.89 -2.90 -3.66
C CYS A 62 9.33 -3.41 -3.57
N VAL A 63 9.92 -3.37 -2.38
CA VAL A 63 11.25 -3.91 -2.12
C VAL A 63 11.08 -5.26 -1.44
N GLY A 64 11.35 -6.34 -2.20
CA GLY A 64 11.48 -7.67 -1.63
C GLY A 64 12.82 -7.83 -0.93
N SER A 65 12.87 -8.65 0.11
CA SER A 65 14.12 -9.17 0.66
C SER A 65 14.87 -9.93 -0.43
N ARG A 66 16.09 -9.48 -0.78
CA ARG A 66 17.05 -10.36 -1.44
C ARG A 66 17.47 -11.40 -0.39
N LEU A 67 17.21 -12.67 -0.66
CA LEU A 67 17.87 -13.78 0.03
C LEU A 67 19.37 -13.73 -0.26
#